data_AF-A0A4Y2TIG4-F1
#
_entry.id   AF-A0A4Y2TIG4-F1
#
_cell.length_a   1.000
_cell.length_b   1.000
_cell.length_c   1.000
_cell.angle_alpha   90.00
_cell.angle_beta   90.00
_cell.angle_gamma   90.00
#
_symmetry.space_group_name_H-M   'P 1'
#
loop_
_entity.id
_entity.type
_entity.pdbx_description
1 polymer ?
#
loop_
_entity_poly.entity_id
_entity_poly.type
_entity_poly.pdbx_seq_one_letter_code
_entity_poly.pdbx_strand_id
1 'polypeptide(L)'
;MMDSSRSAQRAVIQFLCAEGEHASQIYRRMKEVYGEQCLAWCTIFRWCQRYEAGRVNIKDLPRPDVVTNSATISAVDELIRQNRRHT
;
A
#
# COMPACT_ATOMS: atom_id res chain seq x y z
N MET A 1 -17.73 -14.49 -17.13
CA MET A 1 -16.36 -13.96 -17.07
C MET A 1 -16.19 -13.35 -15.69
N MET A 2 -15.21 -13.79 -14.91
CA MET A 2 -14.94 -13.26 -13.56
C MET A 2 -14.46 -11.80 -13.69
N ASP A 3 -14.84 -10.91 -12.77
CA ASP A 3 -14.26 -9.57 -12.74
C ASP A 3 -12.79 -9.65 -12.28
N SER A 4 -11.87 -9.47 -13.23
CA SER A 4 -10.42 -9.47 -12.98
C SER A 4 -9.87 -8.10 -12.58
N SER A 5 -10.73 -7.11 -12.29
CA SER A 5 -10.29 -5.79 -11.85
C SER A 5 -9.42 -5.87 -10.59
N ARG A 6 -8.48 -4.91 -10.45
CA ARG A 6 -7.58 -4.83 -9.28
C ARG A 6 -8.35 -4.70 -7.97
N SER A 7 -9.49 -4.01 -7.99
CA SER A 7 -10.36 -3.84 -6.82
C SER A 7 -11.05 -5.15 -6.44
N ALA A 8 -11.54 -5.92 -7.42
CA ALA A 8 -12.13 -7.23 -7.16
C ALA A 8 -11.10 -8.21 -6.57
N GLN A 9 -9.91 -8.27 -7.17
CA GLN A 9 -8.81 -9.10 -6.66
C GLN A 9 -8.41 -8.71 -5.23
N ARG A 10 -8.39 -7.41 -4.89
CA ARG A 10 -8.14 -6.93 -3.52
C ARG A 10 -9.21 -7.32 -2.52
N ALA A 11 -10.48 -7.34 -2.93
CA ALA A 11 -11.58 -7.76 -2.07
C ALA A 11 -11.48 -9.26 -1.75
N VAL A 12 -11.11 -10.08 -2.74
CA VAL A 12 -10.83 -11.52 -2.52
C VAL A 12 -9.65 -11.71 -1.58
N ILE A 13 -8.56 -10.96 -1.75
CA ILE A 13 -7.43 -11.00 -0.82
C ILE A 13 -7.90 -10.64 0.60
N GLN A 14 -8.67 -9.56 0.77
CA GLN A 14 -9.18 -9.15 2.09
C GLN A 14 -10.01 -10.25 2.76
N PHE A 15 -10.92 -10.87 2.00
CA PHE A 15 -11.74 -11.96 2.49
C PHE A 15 -10.88 -13.13 2.99
N LEU A 16 -9.91 -13.57 2.17
CA LEU A 16 -9.05 -14.70 2.54
C LEU A 16 -8.08 -14.39 3.69
N CYS A 17 -7.54 -13.17 3.78
CA CYS A 17 -6.72 -12.81 4.96
C CYS A 17 -7.61 -12.72 6.23
N ALA A 18 -8.91 -12.37 6.11
CA ALA A 18 -9.85 -12.37 7.24
C ALA A 18 -10.26 -13.78 7.69
N GLU A 19 -10.27 -14.76 6.77
CA GLU A 19 -10.38 -16.20 7.12
C GLU A 19 -9.13 -16.74 7.83
N GLY A 20 -8.05 -15.95 7.93
CA GLY A 20 -6.80 -16.34 8.56
C GLY A 20 -5.89 -17.19 7.66
N GLU A 21 -6.11 -17.18 6.35
CA GLU A 21 -5.25 -17.91 5.42
C GLU A 21 -3.86 -17.25 5.31
N HIS A 22 -2.82 -18.08 5.25
CA HIS A 22 -1.46 -17.58 5.03
C HIS A 22 -1.30 -17.05 3.59
N ALA A 23 -0.50 -15.99 3.41
CA ALA A 23 -0.30 -15.33 2.12
C ALA A 23 0.12 -16.28 0.98
N SER A 24 0.84 -17.37 1.31
CA SER A 24 1.21 -18.41 0.35
C SER A 24 0.03 -19.20 -0.20
N GLN A 25 -0.95 -19.49 0.65
CA GLN A 25 -2.15 -20.19 0.25
C GLN A 25 -3.07 -19.28 -0.56
N ILE A 26 -3.17 -18.01 -0.14
CA ILE A 26 -3.92 -16.97 -0.85
C ILE A 26 -3.39 -16.80 -2.28
N TYR A 27 -2.07 -16.72 -2.47
CA TYR A 27 -1.51 -16.62 -3.82
C TYR A 27 -1.83 -17.82 -4.71
N ARG A 28 -1.78 -19.05 -4.15
CA ARG A 28 -2.09 -20.26 -4.91
C ARG A 28 -3.53 -20.21 -5.43
N ARG A 29 -4.49 -19.90 -4.55
CA ARG A 29 -5.91 -19.75 -4.91
C ARG A 29 -6.16 -18.60 -5.88
N MET A 30 -5.50 -17.45 -5.66
CA MET A 30 -5.56 -16.31 -6.57
C MET A 30 -5.09 -16.68 -7.97
N LYS A 31 -4.02 -17.48 -8.08
CA LYS A 31 -3.47 -17.93 -9.37
C LYS A 31 -4.37 -18.96 -10.06
N GLU A 32 -5.06 -19.81 -9.30
CA GLU A 32 -6.07 -20.75 -9.84
C GLU A 32 -7.27 -20.02 -10.44
N VAL A 33 -7.72 -18.94 -9.79
CA VAL A 33 -8.91 -18.18 -10.22
C VAL A 33 -8.61 -17.17 -11.33
N TYR A 34 -7.54 -16.39 -11.18
CA TYR A 34 -7.21 -15.27 -12.09
C TYR A 34 -6.14 -15.61 -13.13
N GLY A 35 -5.46 -16.75 -13.00
CA GLY A 35 -4.43 -17.18 -13.95
C GLY A 35 -3.35 -16.13 -14.16
N GLU A 36 -3.12 -15.76 -15.42
CA GLU A 36 -2.15 -14.73 -15.80
C GLU A 36 -2.53 -13.31 -15.34
N GLN A 37 -3.82 -13.07 -15.07
CA GLN A 37 -4.32 -11.78 -14.60
C GLN A 37 -4.16 -11.62 -13.08
N CYS A 38 -3.67 -12.65 -12.39
CA CYS A 38 -3.43 -12.63 -10.96
C CYS A 38 -2.42 -11.53 -10.57
N LEU A 39 -2.74 -10.81 -9.50
CA LEU A 39 -1.78 -9.88 -8.88
C LEU A 39 -0.48 -10.60 -8.52
N ALA A 40 0.64 -9.90 -8.68
CA ALA A 40 1.95 -10.41 -8.33
C ALA A 40 2.05 -10.77 -6.84
N TRP A 41 2.87 -11.77 -6.52
CA TRP A 41 3.14 -12.25 -5.16
C TRP A 41 3.39 -11.09 -4.16
N CYS A 42 4.30 -10.19 -4.49
CA CYS A 42 4.67 -9.07 -3.63
C CYS A 42 3.47 -8.13 -3.33
N THR A 43 2.54 -7.99 -4.27
CA THR A 43 1.34 -7.18 -4.11
C THR A 43 0.37 -7.86 -3.16
N ILE A 44 0.12 -9.15 -3.34
CA ILE A 44 -0.76 -9.94 -2.46
C ILE A 44 -0.24 -9.95 -1.03
N PHE A 45 1.06 -10.21 -0.85
CA PHE A 45 1.70 -10.21 0.46
C PHE A 45 1.56 -8.86 1.16
N ARG A 46 1.83 -7.75 0.45
CA ARG A 46 1.65 -6.39 0.99
C ARG A 46 0.20 -6.09 1.38
N TRP A 47 -0.79 -6.65 0.68
CA TRP A 47 -2.19 -6.48 1.03
C TRP A 47 -2.59 -7.29 2.27
N CYS A 48 -2.16 -8.55 2.40
CA CYS A 48 -2.44 -9.29 3.63
C CYS A 48 -1.84 -8.63 4.86
N GLN A 49 -0.59 -8.18 4.80
CA GLN A 49 0.00 -7.44 5.92
C GLN A 49 -0.81 -6.20 6.32
N ARG A 50 -1.38 -5.49 5.34
CA ARG A 50 -2.20 -4.30 5.60
C ARG A 50 -3.55 -4.67 6.23
N TYR A 51 -4.18 -5.74 5.76
CA TYR A 51 -5.47 -6.20 6.28
C TYR A 51 -5.34 -6.80 7.68
N GLU A 52 -4.28 -7.57 7.94
CA GLU A 52 -3.93 -8.07 9.28
C GLU A 52 -3.68 -6.93 10.27
N ALA A 53 -3.08 -5.82 9.82
CA ALA A 53 -2.90 -4.60 10.62
C ALA A 53 -4.21 -3.79 10.83
N GLY A 54 -5.38 -4.34 10.50
CA GLY A 54 -6.70 -3.75 10.74
C GLY A 54 -7.14 -2.70 9.72
N ARG A 55 -6.45 -2.55 8.58
CA ARG A 55 -6.90 -1.61 7.53
C ARG A 55 -7.99 -2.21 6.66
N VAL A 56 -9.23 -1.74 6.79
CA VAL A 56 -10.39 -2.24 6.01
C VAL A 56 -10.55 -1.56 4.63
N ASN A 57 -9.77 -0.53 4.32
CA ASN A 57 -10.01 0.29 3.12
C ASN A 57 -9.46 -0.37 1.84
N ILE A 58 -10.37 -0.78 0.95
CA ILE A 58 -10.10 -1.45 -0.33
C ILE A 58 -9.65 -0.45 -1.41
N LYS A 59 -10.04 0.83 -1.28
CA LYS A 59 -9.75 1.87 -2.28
C LYS A 59 -8.32 2.39 -2.10
N ASP A 60 -7.66 2.68 -3.23
CA ASP A 60 -6.44 3.47 -3.21
C ASP A 60 -6.79 4.86 -2.68
N LEU A 61 -6.29 5.18 -1.50
CA LEU A 61 -6.34 6.54 -1.00
C LEU A 61 -5.43 7.40 -1.87
N PRO A 62 -5.80 8.68 -2.13
CA PRO A 62 -4.87 9.62 -2.70
C PRO A 62 -3.58 9.59 -1.87
N ARG A 63 -2.43 9.53 -2.56
CA ARG A 63 -1.16 9.70 -1.86
C ARG A 63 -1.25 11.03 -1.12
N PRO A 64 -0.84 11.10 0.16
CA PRO A 64 -0.67 12.40 0.78
C PRO A 64 0.29 13.16 -0.13
N ASP A 65 -0.23 14.21 -0.77
CA ASP A 65 0.63 15.17 -1.44
C ASP A 65 1.64 15.58 -0.38
N VAL A 66 2.92 15.49 -0.70
CA VAL A 66 3.96 15.92 0.23
C VAL A 66 3.64 17.39 0.48
N VAL A 67 3.04 17.66 1.65
CA VAL A 67 2.71 19.00 2.12
C VAL A 67 4.04 19.67 2.37
N THR A 68 4.60 20.16 1.28
CA THR A 68 5.84 20.89 1.21
C THR A 68 5.45 22.31 1.59
N ASN A 69 5.15 22.52 2.88
CA ASN A 69 4.90 23.84 3.39
C ASN A 69 6.18 24.64 3.15
N SER A 70 6.14 25.57 2.20
CA SER A 70 7.28 26.44 1.86
C SER A 70 7.82 27.15 3.09
N ALA A 71 6.96 27.49 4.05
CA ALA A 71 7.32 28.02 5.36
C ALA A 71 8.27 27.10 6.16
N THR A 72 8.05 25.79 6.13
CA THR A 72 8.91 24.80 6.81
C THR A 72 10.26 24.67 6.09
N ILE A 73 10.28 24.73 4.77
CA ILE A 73 11.54 24.73 4.00
C ILE A 73 12.34 26.01 4.28
N SER A 74 11.71 27.18 4.23
CA SER A 74 12.39 28.46 4.49
C SER A 74 12.95 28.56 5.91
N ALA A 75 12.23 28.04 6.91
CA ALA A 75 12.73 28.00 8.29
C ALA A 75 13.97 27.10 8.44
N VAL A 76 14.02 25.96 7.75
CA VAL A 76 15.19 25.07 7.73
C VAL A 76 16.37 25.74 7.02
N ASP A 77 16.13 26.37 5.87
CA ASP A 77 17.18 27.10 5.12
C ASP A 77 17.77 28.26 5.93
N GLU A 78 16.94 29.01 6.65
CA GLU A 78 17.40 30.10 7.51
C GLU A 78 18.26 29.57 8.66
N LEU A 79 17.86 28.47 9.31
CA LEU A 79 18.63 27.83 10.37
C LEU A 79 20.02 27.38 9.87
N ILE A 80 20.09 26.78 8.68
CA ILE A 80 21.36 26.38 8.04
C ILE A 80 22.24 27.60 7.78
N ARG A 81 21.65 28.71 7.30
CA ARG A 81 22.36 29.96 7.02
C ARG A 81 22.92 30.62 8.28
N GLN A 82 22.19 30.56 9.40
CA GLN A 82 22.66 31.08 10.68
C GLN A 82 23.83 30.25 11.24
N ASN A 83 23.75 28.91 11.15
CA ASN A 83 24.83 28.03 11.62
C ASN A 83 26.13 28.23 10.85
N ARG A 84 26.06 28.49 9.53
CA ARG A 84 27.25 28.73 8.69
C ARG A 84 27.96 30.06 8.97
N ARG A 85 27.31 31.01 9.63
CA ARG A 85 27.88 32.33 9.98
C ARG A 85 28.62 32.34 11.31
N HIS A 86 28.51 31.26 12.09
CA HIS A 86 29.08 31.15 13.43
C HIS A 86 30.37 30.31 13.50
N THR A 87 30.94 29.91 12.36
CA THR A 87 32.32 29.38 12.25
C THR A 87 33.23 30.47 11.72
#